data_AF-A0A1G1PQ14-F1
#
_entry.id   AF-A0A1G1PQ14-F1
#
_cell.length_a   1.000
_cell.length_b   1.000
_cell.length_c   1.000
_cell.angle_alpha   90.00
_cell.angle_beta   90.00
_cell.angle_gamma   90.00
#
_symmetry.space_group_name_H-M   'P 1'
#
loop_
_entity.id
_entity.type
_entity.pdbx_description
1 polymer ?
#
loop_
_entity_poly.entity_id
_entity_poly.type
_entity_poly.pdbx_seq_one_letter_code
_entity_poly.pdbx_strand_id
1 'polypeptide(L)'
;MNKQDLEKRRIAYFTMEIGLDPKMPTYSGGLGVLAGDTIKSCADLGVPLITVTLLNENGYFAQKLDGEGTQTEIPVDWPKEEFLTPLPVKVSVDIEGREVKIRIWEYIVKGVTGATVPVYFLDANLQENAEYDRSLTSFLYGGDQWYRLCQEIILGIGGVRAIEAIGYKNIAKYHMNEGHASLLALELLERTKKDEEKDIYKKYDLELVRNKCIFTTHTPVAAGHDRFPLDLVKKALPSDLPFKMPDIFIRNNEMNMTLIALNLSKYVNGVAKKHGEVTREMFPGYSIDSITNGIHLLSWASSAFKKLYDKYIPGWQSDYFSLRYALSIPKEEIFQAHREAKKELIDYVNKRAGIDMVYDAFTIGFARRATSYKRADLLLSDINRLVEINDKTGRMQIVYAGKAHPKDGGGKEQIKKIFSKIKELRLQIKIAYLENYDMTQGKLITSGVDLWLNNPLPPQEASGTSGMKACLNGVPNLSVLDGWWIEGCIENVTGWAIGSIQKQNTDSAQDAQDLYQKLENVIIPMFYKEKDKWLEVMRHAIALNASFFNTQRMVQEYVLNAYL
;
A
#
# COMPACT_ATOMS: atom_id res chain seq x y z
N MET A 1 -11.24 -27.72 -9.03
CA MET A 1 -10.29 -26.97 -9.89
C MET A 1 -9.80 -27.86 -11.03
N ASN A 2 -9.60 -27.31 -12.22
CA ASN A 2 -9.07 -28.04 -13.37
C ASN A 2 -7.57 -28.31 -13.18
N LYS A 3 -7.12 -29.55 -13.38
CA LYS A 3 -5.71 -29.97 -13.25
C LYS A 3 -4.75 -29.14 -14.12
N GLN A 4 -5.18 -28.74 -15.32
CA GLN A 4 -4.37 -27.90 -16.20
C GLN A 4 -4.18 -26.47 -15.67
N ASP A 5 -5.13 -25.93 -14.90
CA ASP A 5 -5.01 -24.60 -14.29
C ASP A 5 -4.01 -24.64 -13.12
N LEU A 6 -4.06 -25.71 -12.31
CA LEU A 6 -3.11 -25.99 -11.23
C LEU A 6 -1.66 -26.09 -11.73
N GLU A 7 -1.43 -26.77 -12.85
CA GLU A 7 -0.08 -26.98 -13.39
C GLU A 7 0.51 -25.75 -14.07
N LYS A 8 -0.33 -24.83 -14.56
CA LYS A 8 0.11 -23.59 -15.21
C LYS A 8 0.59 -22.53 -14.23
N ARG A 9 0.03 -22.49 -13.02
CA ARG A 9 0.39 -21.49 -12.01
C ARG A 9 1.71 -21.82 -11.35
N ARG A 10 2.72 -21.00 -11.63
CA ARG A 10 4.11 -21.24 -11.21
C ARG A 10 4.64 -20.19 -10.23
N ILE A 11 3.85 -19.17 -9.92
CA ILE A 11 4.23 -18.08 -9.01
C ILE A 11 3.24 -18.05 -7.86
N ALA A 12 3.75 -17.97 -6.62
CA ALA A 12 2.96 -17.76 -5.43
C ALA A 12 3.37 -16.45 -4.74
N TYR A 13 2.44 -15.50 -4.66
CA TYR A 13 2.63 -14.20 -4.02
C TYR A 13 2.06 -14.23 -2.60
N PHE A 14 2.89 -13.94 -1.60
CA PHE A 14 2.53 -13.98 -0.19
C PHE A 14 2.51 -12.57 0.37
N THR A 15 1.42 -12.22 1.06
CA THR A 15 1.28 -10.91 1.69
C THR A 15 0.43 -10.96 2.95
N MET A 16 0.75 -10.13 3.93
CA MET A 16 0.00 -10.00 5.18
C MET A 16 -1.35 -9.28 4.99
N GLU A 17 -1.43 -8.38 4.01
CA GLU A 17 -2.63 -7.60 3.72
C GLU A 17 -2.93 -7.48 2.23
N ILE A 18 -4.21 -7.40 1.86
CA ILE A 18 -4.63 -7.20 0.47
C ILE A 18 -5.95 -6.43 0.37
N GLY A 19 -5.99 -5.41 -0.49
CA GLY A 19 -7.16 -4.57 -0.75
C GLY A 19 -7.84 -4.91 -2.08
N LEU A 20 -8.75 -5.89 -2.06
CA LEU A 20 -9.45 -6.35 -3.26
C LEU A 20 -10.75 -5.59 -3.51
N ASP A 21 -11.59 -5.50 -2.49
CA ASP A 21 -12.89 -4.83 -2.49
C ASP A 21 -13.01 -3.92 -1.26
N PRO A 22 -13.59 -2.71 -1.36
CA PRO A 22 -13.76 -1.83 -0.20
C PRO A 22 -14.57 -2.46 0.96
N LYS A 23 -15.43 -3.44 0.69
CA LYS A 23 -16.22 -4.17 1.69
C LYS A 23 -15.45 -5.30 2.36
N MET A 24 -14.25 -5.63 1.87
CA MET A 24 -13.36 -6.63 2.48
C MET A 24 -12.29 -5.90 3.31
N PRO A 25 -12.34 -5.93 4.66
CA PRO A 25 -11.45 -5.16 5.52
C PRO A 25 -10.08 -5.83 5.71
N THR A 26 -9.53 -6.46 4.67
CA THR A 26 -8.30 -7.28 4.70
C THR A 26 -7.03 -6.46 4.46
N TYR A 27 -7.08 -5.15 4.64
CA TYR A 27 -5.94 -4.23 4.49
C TYR A 27 -5.98 -3.07 5.48
N SER A 28 -4.82 -2.51 5.78
CA SER A 28 -4.65 -1.33 6.65
C SER A 28 -4.15 -0.10 5.91
N GLY A 29 -3.41 -0.25 4.81
CA GLY A 29 -2.78 0.87 4.14
C GLY A 29 -2.25 0.58 2.74
N GLY A 30 -1.17 1.29 2.39
CA GLY A 30 -0.62 1.31 1.04
C GLY A 30 -0.08 -0.03 0.55
N LEU A 31 0.44 -0.88 1.44
CA LEU A 31 0.99 -2.20 1.10
C LEU A 31 -0.12 -3.13 0.58
N GLY A 32 -1.24 -3.23 1.30
CA GLY A 32 -2.36 -4.07 0.92
C GLY A 32 -3.10 -3.54 -0.30
N VAL A 33 -3.24 -2.22 -0.42
CA VAL A 33 -3.79 -1.62 -1.64
C VAL A 33 -2.91 -1.91 -2.86
N LEU A 34 -1.59 -1.79 -2.72
CA LEU A 34 -0.65 -2.16 -3.78
C LEU A 34 -0.73 -3.65 -4.12
N ALA A 35 -0.81 -4.53 -3.12
CA ALA A 35 -0.99 -5.97 -3.34
C ALA A 35 -2.27 -6.22 -4.17
N GLY A 36 -3.39 -5.58 -3.81
CA GLY A 36 -4.64 -5.69 -4.56
C GLY A 36 -4.52 -5.20 -6.00
N ASP A 37 -3.89 -4.04 -6.22
CA ASP A 37 -3.64 -3.49 -7.56
C ASP A 37 -2.69 -4.37 -8.39
N THR A 38 -1.68 -4.96 -7.75
CA THR A 38 -0.76 -5.93 -8.36
C THR A 38 -1.52 -7.15 -8.83
N ILE A 39 -2.33 -7.77 -7.96
CA ILE A 39 -3.07 -8.99 -8.29
C ILE A 39 -4.10 -8.74 -9.41
N LYS A 40 -4.78 -7.59 -9.40
CA LYS A 40 -5.69 -7.20 -10.49
C LYS A 40 -4.95 -7.08 -11.82
N SER A 41 -3.75 -6.47 -11.82
CA SER A 41 -2.96 -6.33 -13.05
C SER A 41 -2.34 -7.64 -13.52
N CYS A 42 -1.96 -8.53 -12.60
CA CYS A 42 -1.58 -9.90 -12.93
C CYS A 42 -2.75 -10.63 -13.61
N ALA A 43 -3.98 -10.44 -13.14
CA ALA A 43 -5.17 -11.01 -13.77
C ALA A 43 -5.42 -10.39 -15.16
N ASP A 44 -5.29 -9.07 -15.31
CA ASP A 44 -5.43 -8.40 -16.62
C ASP A 44 -4.44 -8.95 -17.65
N LEU A 45 -3.18 -9.11 -17.24
CA LEU A 45 -2.07 -9.57 -18.07
C LEU A 45 -2.02 -11.10 -18.24
N GLY A 46 -2.88 -11.86 -17.56
CA GLY A 46 -2.87 -13.32 -17.61
C GLY A 46 -1.63 -13.96 -16.98
N VAL A 47 -1.01 -13.30 -16.00
CA VAL A 47 0.16 -13.85 -15.28
C VAL A 47 -0.29 -15.07 -14.47
N PRO A 48 0.36 -16.24 -14.62
CA PRO A 48 -0.07 -17.49 -13.99
C PRO A 48 0.38 -17.56 -12.52
N LEU A 49 -0.30 -16.76 -11.70
CA LEU A 49 0.04 -16.49 -10.30
C LEU A 49 -1.10 -16.91 -9.37
N ILE A 50 -0.76 -17.33 -8.17
CA ILE A 50 -1.68 -17.44 -7.02
C ILE A 50 -1.26 -16.47 -5.92
N THR A 51 -2.19 -16.11 -5.04
CA THR A 51 -1.91 -15.27 -3.89
C THR A 51 -2.30 -15.96 -2.60
N VAL A 52 -1.50 -15.77 -1.55
CA VAL A 52 -1.75 -16.28 -0.20
C VAL A 52 -1.69 -15.13 0.80
N THR A 53 -2.67 -15.07 1.68
CA THR A 53 -2.77 -14.05 2.73
C THR A 53 -3.53 -14.58 3.95
N LEU A 54 -3.57 -13.82 5.04
CA LEU A 54 -4.39 -14.15 6.21
C LEU A 54 -5.81 -13.62 6.06
N LEU A 55 -6.80 -14.39 6.51
CA LEU A 55 -8.16 -13.90 6.69
C LEU A 55 -8.23 -13.09 7.98
N ASN A 56 -8.10 -11.76 7.91
CA ASN A 56 -8.28 -10.90 9.09
C ASN A 56 -9.79 -10.74 9.37
N GLU A 57 -10.36 -11.57 10.23
CA GLU A 57 -11.81 -11.69 10.44
C GLU A 57 -12.47 -10.36 10.83
N ASN A 58 -11.86 -9.61 11.74
CA ASN A 58 -12.33 -8.30 12.19
C ASN A 58 -11.64 -7.14 11.46
N GLY A 59 -10.86 -7.45 10.43
CA GLY A 59 -10.06 -6.52 9.64
C GLY A 59 -8.98 -5.80 10.44
N TYR A 60 -8.64 -4.58 9.99
CA TYR A 60 -7.78 -3.68 10.77
C TYR A 60 -8.55 -3.03 11.92
N PHE A 61 -9.49 -2.15 11.58
CA PHE A 61 -10.57 -1.64 12.43
C PHE A 61 -11.43 -0.62 11.64
N ALA A 62 -12.68 -0.45 12.06
CA ALA A 62 -13.50 0.70 11.73
C ALA A 62 -13.16 1.86 12.66
N GLN A 63 -12.82 3.01 12.09
CA GLN A 63 -12.49 4.21 12.85
C GLN A 63 -13.77 4.93 13.27
N LYS A 64 -13.83 5.34 14.54
CA LYS A 64 -14.79 6.35 15.02
C LYS A 64 -14.06 7.58 15.53
N LEU A 65 -14.58 8.76 15.20
CA LEU A 65 -14.07 10.05 15.64
C LEU A 65 -15.17 10.81 16.38
N ASP A 66 -14.85 11.36 17.55
CA ASP A 66 -15.71 12.32 18.25
C ASP A 66 -15.49 13.76 17.75
N GLY A 67 -16.19 14.74 18.32
CA GLY A 67 -16.08 16.16 17.96
C GLY A 67 -14.72 16.80 18.29
N GLU A 68 -13.85 16.13 19.04
CA GLU A 68 -12.47 16.54 19.33
C GLU A 68 -11.44 15.80 18.47
N GLY A 69 -11.88 14.87 17.62
CA GLY A 69 -10.99 14.02 16.82
C GLY A 69 -10.38 12.86 17.61
N THR A 70 -10.94 12.48 18.76
CA THR A 70 -10.50 11.29 19.48
C THR A 70 -10.87 10.04 18.69
N GLN A 71 -9.85 9.28 18.29
CA GLN A 71 -10.03 8.02 17.59
C GLN A 71 -10.38 6.88 18.53
N THR A 72 -11.46 6.15 18.20
CA THR A 72 -11.81 4.84 18.76
C THR A 72 -11.80 3.78 17.66
N GLU A 73 -11.25 2.61 17.96
CA GLU A 73 -11.17 1.47 17.06
C GLU A 73 -12.31 0.48 17.33
N ILE A 74 -13.08 0.13 16.31
CA ILE A 74 -14.17 -0.85 16.40
C ILE A 74 -13.84 -2.04 15.48
N PRO A 75 -14.01 -3.29 15.93
CA PRO A 75 -13.94 -4.47 15.05
C PRO A 75 -14.87 -4.33 13.83
N VAL A 76 -14.42 -4.75 12.65
CA VAL A 76 -15.26 -4.73 11.45
C VAL A 76 -16.01 -6.06 11.36
N ASP A 77 -17.34 -6.01 11.44
CA ASP A 77 -18.19 -7.13 11.07
C ASP A 77 -18.49 -7.07 9.56
N TRP A 78 -18.20 -8.14 8.83
CA TRP A 78 -18.41 -8.21 7.39
C TRP A 78 -18.79 -9.64 6.96
N PRO A 79 -19.66 -9.78 5.94
CA PRO A 79 -20.19 -11.09 5.53
C PRO A 79 -19.18 -11.83 4.66
N LYS A 80 -18.12 -12.36 5.27
CA LYS A 80 -17.01 -13.01 4.56
C LYS A 80 -17.47 -14.11 3.59
N GLU A 81 -18.51 -14.86 3.93
CA GLU A 81 -19.10 -15.91 3.11
C GLU A 81 -19.77 -15.40 1.82
N GLU A 82 -20.13 -14.12 1.72
CA GLU A 82 -20.63 -13.51 0.48
C GLU A 82 -19.50 -13.25 -0.53
N PHE A 83 -18.26 -13.11 -0.06
CA PHE A 83 -17.09 -12.83 -0.89
C PHE A 83 -16.22 -14.06 -1.12
N LEU A 84 -16.17 -14.96 -0.14
CA LEU A 84 -15.19 -16.03 -0.07
C LEU A 84 -15.85 -17.41 -0.14
N THR A 85 -15.25 -18.30 -0.93
CA THR A 85 -15.68 -19.70 -1.01
C THR A 85 -14.77 -20.58 -0.15
N PRO A 86 -15.30 -21.33 0.85
CA PRO A 86 -14.46 -22.21 1.65
C PRO A 86 -14.01 -23.42 0.82
N LEU A 87 -12.74 -23.80 0.94
CA LEU A 87 -12.22 -25.02 0.35
C LEU A 87 -12.32 -26.20 1.33
N PRO A 88 -12.50 -27.44 0.84
CA PRO A 88 -12.63 -28.62 1.69
C PRO A 88 -11.31 -29.03 2.37
N VAL A 89 -10.18 -28.57 1.83
CA VAL A 89 -8.85 -28.86 2.35
C VAL A 89 -8.54 -27.98 3.56
N LYS A 90 -7.94 -28.60 4.58
CA LYS A 90 -7.38 -27.94 5.76
C LYS A 90 -5.91 -28.34 5.89
N VAL A 91 -5.11 -27.47 6.49
CA VAL A 91 -3.71 -27.76 6.84
C VAL A 91 -3.47 -27.47 8.31
N SER A 92 -2.31 -27.87 8.82
CA SER A 92 -1.90 -27.53 10.18
C SER A 92 -0.47 -27.03 10.26
N VAL A 93 -0.23 -26.20 11.27
CA VAL A 93 1.09 -25.74 11.71
C VAL A 93 1.26 -26.10 13.19
N ASP A 94 2.50 -26.31 13.61
CA ASP A 94 2.84 -26.49 15.03
C ASP A 94 3.22 -25.12 15.60
N ILE A 95 2.56 -24.73 16.70
CA ILE A 95 2.89 -23.53 17.47
C ILE A 95 2.94 -23.93 18.94
N GLU A 96 4.12 -23.80 19.56
CA GLU A 96 4.32 -24.18 20.98
C GLU A 96 3.91 -25.64 21.25
N GLY A 97 4.23 -26.54 20.33
CA GLY A 97 3.92 -27.97 20.42
C GLY A 97 2.42 -28.30 20.26
N ARG A 98 1.59 -27.30 19.92
CA ARG A 98 0.16 -27.49 19.62
C ARG A 98 -0.06 -27.50 18.11
N GLU A 99 -0.90 -28.42 17.66
CA GLU A 99 -1.40 -28.40 16.30
C GLU A 99 -2.47 -27.31 16.15
N VAL A 100 -2.18 -26.30 15.33
CA VAL A 100 -3.14 -25.25 14.92
C VAL A 100 -3.62 -25.56 13.52
N LYS A 101 -4.91 -25.87 13.38
CA LYS A 101 -5.57 -26.16 12.10
C LYS A 101 -5.95 -24.87 11.39
N ILE A 102 -5.86 -24.88 10.07
CA ILE A 102 -6.10 -23.73 9.21
C ILE A 102 -7.10 -24.13 8.12
N ARG A 103 -8.20 -23.38 8.03
CA ARG A 103 -9.13 -23.42 6.90
C ARG A 103 -8.64 -22.49 5.80
N ILE A 104 -8.93 -22.86 4.56
CA ILE A 104 -8.58 -22.07 3.38
C ILE A 104 -9.87 -21.56 2.74
N TRP A 105 -9.90 -20.28 2.43
CA TRP A 105 -10.95 -19.61 1.68
C TRP A 105 -10.40 -19.12 0.34
N GLU A 106 -11.22 -19.13 -0.71
CA GLU A 106 -10.86 -18.70 -2.06
C GLU A 106 -11.66 -17.47 -2.48
N TYR A 107 -10.95 -16.49 -3.05
CA TYR A 107 -11.50 -15.38 -3.82
C TYR A 107 -10.88 -15.39 -5.22
N ILE A 108 -11.68 -15.21 -6.28
CA ILE A 108 -11.18 -15.17 -7.65
C ILE A 108 -11.17 -13.74 -8.18
N VAL A 109 -9.97 -13.18 -8.39
CA VAL A 109 -9.80 -11.93 -9.12
C VAL A 109 -9.88 -12.22 -10.61
N LYS A 110 -10.78 -11.54 -11.33
CA LYS A 110 -10.94 -11.64 -12.79
C LYS A 110 -10.40 -10.38 -13.45
N GLY A 111 -9.48 -10.56 -14.39
CA GLY A 111 -8.93 -9.47 -15.20
C GLY A 111 -9.80 -9.14 -16.40
N VAL A 112 -9.49 -8.05 -17.09
CA VAL A 112 -10.22 -7.59 -18.29
C VAL A 112 -10.18 -8.56 -19.47
N THR A 113 -9.17 -9.44 -19.53
CA THR A 113 -9.02 -10.48 -20.56
C THR A 113 -9.81 -11.75 -20.24
N GLY A 114 -10.47 -11.81 -19.07
CA GLY A 114 -11.13 -13.01 -18.55
C GLY A 114 -10.18 -13.99 -17.83
N ALA A 115 -8.87 -13.73 -17.82
CA ALA A 115 -7.92 -14.47 -17.01
C ALA A 115 -8.16 -14.24 -15.51
N THR A 116 -7.76 -15.21 -14.70
CA THR A 116 -8.08 -15.22 -13.27
C THR A 116 -6.88 -15.50 -12.39
N VAL A 117 -6.80 -14.78 -11.27
CA VAL A 117 -5.83 -15.03 -10.21
C VAL A 117 -6.59 -15.36 -8.92
N PRO A 118 -6.41 -16.56 -8.33
CA PRO A 118 -7.01 -16.89 -7.06
C PRO A 118 -6.21 -16.25 -5.92
N VAL A 119 -6.94 -15.86 -4.89
CA VAL A 119 -6.41 -15.38 -3.62
C VAL A 119 -6.93 -16.32 -2.53
N TYR A 120 -5.98 -16.94 -1.83
CA TYR A 120 -6.25 -17.87 -0.75
C TYR A 120 -6.07 -17.18 0.60
N PHE A 121 -7.14 -17.12 1.38
CA PHE A 121 -7.12 -16.58 2.73
C PHE A 121 -7.05 -17.71 3.76
N LEU A 122 -6.06 -17.62 4.65
CA LEU A 122 -5.82 -18.58 5.71
C LEU A 122 -6.53 -18.16 7.00
N ASP A 123 -7.30 -19.08 7.58
CA ASP A 123 -8.17 -18.80 8.71
C ASP A 123 -7.98 -19.85 9.82
N ALA A 124 -7.56 -19.40 11.01
CA ALA A 124 -7.36 -20.23 12.19
C ALA A 124 -8.61 -20.28 13.10
N ASN A 125 -9.69 -19.55 12.80
CA ASN A 125 -10.92 -19.57 13.60
C ASN A 125 -11.74 -20.85 13.36
N LEU A 126 -11.23 -21.95 13.90
CA LEU A 126 -11.83 -23.27 13.88
C LEU A 126 -12.13 -23.74 15.30
N GLN A 127 -13.29 -24.35 15.51
CA GLN A 127 -13.67 -24.89 16.83
C GLN A 127 -12.70 -25.97 17.32
N GLU A 128 -12.00 -26.64 16.40
CA GLU A 128 -10.96 -27.62 16.71
C GLU A 128 -9.69 -27.03 17.33
N ASN A 129 -9.47 -25.72 17.19
CA ASN A 129 -8.32 -25.01 17.75
C ASN A 129 -8.61 -24.51 19.16
N ALA A 130 -7.55 -24.32 19.96
CA ALA A 130 -7.67 -23.66 21.26
C ALA A 130 -8.22 -22.23 21.10
N GLU A 131 -8.88 -21.72 22.14
CA GLU A 131 -9.53 -20.40 22.11
C GLU A 131 -8.58 -19.27 21.68
N TYR A 132 -7.35 -19.28 22.20
CA TYR A 132 -6.33 -18.32 21.79
C TYR A 132 -5.92 -18.48 20.31
N ASP A 133 -5.71 -19.71 19.85
CA ASP A 133 -5.23 -19.99 18.49
C ASP A 133 -6.28 -19.58 17.44
N ARG A 134 -7.57 -19.66 17.78
CA ARG A 134 -8.67 -19.13 16.96
C ARG A 134 -8.58 -17.62 16.73
N SER A 135 -7.99 -16.89 17.68
CA SER A 135 -7.86 -15.44 17.58
C SER A 135 -6.71 -14.98 16.68
N LEU A 136 -5.80 -15.88 16.28
CA LEU A 136 -4.59 -15.54 15.52
C LEU A 136 -4.88 -14.92 14.14
N THR A 137 -6.09 -15.14 13.61
CA THR A 137 -6.57 -14.53 12.37
C THR A 137 -7.68 -13.49 12.63
N SER A 138 -7.84 -12.99 13.85
CA SER A 138 -8.89 -11.98 14.14
C SER A 138 -8.53 -10.58 13.64
N PHE A 139 -7.31 -10.08 13.86
CA PHE A 139 -6.98 -8.69 13.57
C PHE A 139 -5.71 -8.55 12.75
N LEU A 140 -5.75 -7.65 11.76
CA LEU A 140 -4.57 -7.26 11.01
C LEU A 140 -3.67 -6.37 11.88
N TYR A 141 -2.39 -6.73 12.03
CA TYR A 141 -1.43 -6.01 12.88
C TYR A 141 -1.90 -5.83 14.34
N GLY A 142 -2.69 -6.78 14.85
CA GLY A 142 -3.16 -6.81 16.23
C GLY A 142 -2.15 -7.39 17.22
N GLY A 143 -2.60 -7.53 18.47
CA GLY A 143 -1.90 -8.30 19.49
C GLY A 143 -0.52 -7.74 19.89
N ASP A 144 0.34 -8.62 20.39
CA ASP A 144 1.72 -8.37 20.79
C ASP A 144 2.72 -9.08 19.84
N GLN A 145 4.00 -9.12 20.21
CA GLN A 145 5.02 -9.80 19.40
C GLN A 145 4.75 -11.30 19.26
N TRP A 146 4.17 -11.95 20.28
CA TRP A 146 3.81 -13.36 20.20
C TRP A 146 2.70 -13.60 19.18
N TYR A 147 1.64 -12.80 19.24
CA TYR A 147 0.55 -12.83 18.27
C TYR A 147 1.06 -12.62 16.84
N ARG A 148 1.92 -11.62 16.63
CA ARG A 148 2.54 -11.32 15.33
C ARG A 148 3.39 -12.47 14.82
N LEU A 149 4.23 -13.08 15.66
CA LEU A 149 5.04 -14.24 15.27
C LEU A 149 4.16 -15.42 14.85
N CYS A 150 3.07 -15.70 15.59
CA CYS A 150 2.12 -16.75 15.23
C CYS A 150 1.41 -16.48 13.90
N GLN A 151 1.06 -15.22 13.61
CA GLN A 151 0.52 -14.82 12.30
C GLN A 151 1.51 -15.10 11.16
N GLU A 152 2.78 -14.78 11.35
CA GLU A 152 3.82 -15.02 10.34
C GLU A 152 4.12 -16.51 10.15
N ILE A 153 3.96 -17.33 11.19
CA ILE A 153 4.00 -18.80 11.09
C ILE A 153 2.85 -19.31 10.22
N ILE A 154 1.61 -18.86 10.49
CA ILE A 154 0.43 -19.25 9.71
C ILE A 154 0.59 -18.80 8.25
N LEU A 155 1.01 -17.55 8.02
CA LEU A 155 1.19 -17.01 6.66
C LEU A 155 2.30 -17.72 5.89
N GLY A 156 3.49 -17.80 6.48
CA GLY A 156 4.68 -18.34 5.82
C GLY A 156 4.63 -19.86 5.70
N ILE A 157 4.63 -20.56 6.84
CA ILE A 157 4.66 -22.03 6.91
C ILE A 157 3.31 -22.61 6.49
N GLY A 158 2.23 -22.13 7.13
CA GLY A 158 0.87 -22.59 6.84
C GLY A 158 0.46 -22.31 5.40
N GLY A 159 0.88 -21.18 4.83
CA GLY A 159 0.59 -20.83 3.43
C GLY A 159 1.29 -21.72 2.41
N VAL A 160 2.55 -22.11 2.63
CA VAL A 160 3.24 -23.09 1.75
C VAL A 160 2.53 -24.44 1.80
N ARG A 161 2.16 -24.91 3.00
CA ARG A 161 1.41 -26.16 3.16
C ARG A 161 0.02 -26.08 2.52
N ALA A 162 -0.66 -24.94 2.65
CA ALA A 162 -1.99 -24.71 2.08
C ALA A 162 -1.99 -24.86 0.56
N ILE A 163 -1.08 -24.19 -0.15
CA ILE A 163 -1.06 -24.23 -1.62
C ILE A 163 -0.75 -25.65 -2.14
N GLU A 164 0.07 -26.43 -1.43
CA GLU A 164 0.33 -27.82 -1.79
C GLU A 164 -0.87 -28.73 -1.54
N ALA A 165 -1.56 -28.55 -0.41
CA ALA A 165 -2.78 -29.29 -0.10
C ALA A 165 -3.89 -29.00 -1.12
N ILE A 166 -3.95 -27.78 -1.67
CA ILE A 166 -4.84 -27.41 -2.79
C ILE A 166 -4.41 -28.13 -4.10
N GLY A 167 -3.14 -28.47 -4.24
CA GLY A 167 -2.59 -29.23 -5.36
C GLY A 167 -1.54 -28.50 -6.20
N TYR A 168 -1.06 -27.32 -5.79
CA TYR A 168 0.01 -26.61 -6.49
C TYR A 168 1.37 -27.26 -6.20
N LYS A 169 1.80 -28.16 -7.10
CA LYS A 169 3.05 -28.93 -6.94
C LYS A 169 4.28 -28.32 -7.63
N ASN A 170 4.07 -27.38 -8.54
CA ASN A 170 5.09 -26.89 -9.47
C ASN A 170 5.38 -25.38 -9.33
N ILE A 171 5.21 -24.83 -8.12
CA ILE A 171 5.57 -23.43 -7.85
C ILE A 171 7.08 -23.26 -8.04
N ALA A 172 7.44 -22.42 -9.00
CA ALA A 172 8.81 -22.09 -9.34
C ALA A 172 9.30 -20.88 -8.55
N LYS A 173 8.41 -19.93 -8.24
CA LYS A 173 8.76 -18.67 -7.57
C LYS A 173 7.80 -18.36 -6.43
N TYR A 174 8.37 -17.98 -5.29
CA TYR A 174 7.67 -17.50 -4.10
C TYR A 174 8.04 -16.04 -3.88
N HIS A 175 7.07 -15.15 -4.01
CA HIS A 175 7.28 -13.71 -3.84
C HIS A 175 6.75 -13.27 -2.48
N MET A 176 7.66 -12.85 -1.61
CA MET A 176 7.37 -12.28 -0.29
C MET A 176 7.18 -10.77 -0.40
N ASN A 177 5.96 -10.31 -0.14
CA ASN A 177 5.61 -8.90 -0.05
C ASN A 177 5.83 -8.40 1.39
N GLU A 178 7.00 -7.81 1.65
CA GLU A 178 7.57 -7.50 2.97
C GLU A 178 7.94 -8.77 3.79
N GLY A 179 8.73 -8.59 4.85
CA GLY A 179 9.29 -9.67 5.67
C GLY A 179 8.26 -10.53 6.41
N HIS A 180 6.98 -10.15 6.44
CA HIS A 180 5.91 -10.88 7.13
C HIS A 180 5.75 -12.34 6.67
N ALA A 181 6.20 -12.64 5.46
CA ALA A 181 6.08 -13.98 4.87
C ALA A 181 7.41 -14.76 4.89
N SER A 182 8.47 -14.24 5.52
CA SER A 182 9.83 -14.82 5.45
C SER A 182 9.93 -16.25 5.98
N LEU A 183 9.03 -16.67 6.88
CA LEU A 183 9.00 -18.07 7.35
C LEU A 183 8.59 -19.06 6.27
N LEU A 184 8.07 -18.62 5.11
CA LEU A 184 7.91 -19.50 3.96
C LEU A 184 9.28 -20.02 3.49
N ALA A 185 10.33 -19.19 3.55
CA ALA A 185 11.66 -19.59 3.12
C ALA A 185 12.27 -20.61 4.09
N LEU A 186 11.95 -20.52 5.38
CA LEU A 186 12.30 -21.54 6.38
C LEU A 186 11.62 -22.88 6.07
N GLU A 187 10.31 -22.89 5.81
CA GLU A 187 9.58 -24.11 5.46
C GLU A 187 10.12 -24.73 4.16
N LEU A 188 10.43 -23.92 3.15
CA LEU A 188 11.08 -24.39 1.92
C LEU A 188 12.46 -24.99 2.20
N LEU A 189 13.26 -24.37 3.06
CA LEU A 189 14.59 -24.85 3.43
C LEU A 189 14.52 -26.20 4.14
N GLU A 190 13.63 -26.36 5.13
CA GLU A 190 13.46 -27.63 5.85
C GLU A 190 13.18 -28.81 4.92
N ARG A 191 12.46 -28.58 3.83
CA ARG A 191 12.13 -29.61 2.83
C ARG A 191 13.29 -30.04 1.95
N THR A 192 14.41 -29.32 1.99
CA THR A 192 15.63 -29.66 1.25
C THR A 192 16.60 -30.52 2.08
N LYS A 193 16.22 -30.88 3.31
CA LYS A 193 17.06 -31.62 4.24
C LYS A 193 17.59 -32.93 3.65
N LYS A 194 18.90 -33.13 3.76
CA LYS A 194 19.61 -34.36 3.38
C LYS A 194 20.01 -35.11 4.66
N ASP A 195 19.33 -36.21 4.98
CA ASP A 195 19.45 -36.85 6.30
C ASP A 195 20.88 -37.34 6.61
N GLU A 196 21.61 -37.79 5.60
CA GLU A 196 22.97 -38.34 5.74
C GLU A 196 24.07 -37.29 5.96
N GLU A 197 23.79 -36.00 5.68
CA GLU A 197 24.76 -34.92 5.80
C GLU A 197 24.84 -34.39 7.25
N LYS A 198 26.07 -34.22 7.73
CA LYS A 198 26.40 -33.79 9.10
C LYS A 198 26.70 -32.30 9.20
N ASP A 199 27.28 -31.71 8.17
CA ASP A 199 27.51 -30.26 8.10
C ASP A 199 26.18 -29.54 7.91
N ILE A 200 25.79 -28.69 8.87
CA ILE A 200 24.50 -28.02 8.87
C ILE A 200 24.26 -27.23 7.57
N TYR A 201 25.28 -26.57 7.01
CA TYR A 201 25.12 -25.74 5.81
C TYR A 201 25.08 -26.55 4.51
N LYS A 202 25.54 -27.81 4.53
CA LYS A 202 25.40 -28.74 3.40
C LYS A 202 24.15 -29.61 3.53
N LYS A 203 23.65 -29.76 4.75
CA LYS A 203 22.44 -30.52 5.08
C LYS A 203 21.19 -29.93 4.43
N TYR A 204 21.19 -28.62 4.21
CA TYR A 204 20.08 -27.88 3.61
C TYR A 204 20.54 -27.15 2.34
N ASP A 205 19.68 -27.07 1.34
CA ASP A 205 19.99 -26.48 0.04
C ASP A 205 19.57 -25.00 -0.03
N LEU A 206 20.44 -24.14 0.49
CA LEU A 206 20.23 -22.69 0.52
C LEU A 206 20.11 -22.10 -0.89
N GLU A 207 20.87 -22.60 -1.85
CA GLU A 207 20.87 -22.07 -3.22
C GLU A 207 19.55 -22.39 -3.93
N LEU A 208 19.03 -23.61 -3.76
CA LEU A 208 17.72 -23.99 -4.28
C LEU A 208 16.61 -23.09 -3.73
N VAL A 209 16.62 -22.80 -2.43
CA VAL A 209 15.63 -21.90 -1.80
C VAL A 209 15.78 -20.47 -2.32
N ARG A 210 17.02 -19.93 -2.35
CA ARG A 210 17.30 -18.60 -2.92
C ARG A 210 16.76 -18.47 -4.33
N ASN A 211 17.01 -19.45 -5.19
CA ASN A 211 16.55 -19.45 -6.58
C ASN A 211 15.01 -19.42 -6.72
N LYS A 212 14.29 -19.94 -5.72
CA LYS A 212 12.82 -19.92 -5.67
C LYS A 212 12.25 -18.63 -5.07
N CYS A 213 12.99 -17.94 -4.20
CA CYS A 213 12.46 -16.83 -3.42
C CYS A 213 12.77 -15.45 -4.02
N ILE A 214 11.78 -14.58 -3.95
CA ILE A 214 11.80 -13.17 -4.33
C ILE A 214 11.34 -12.36 -3.12
N PHE A 215 12.03 -11.27 -2.82
CA PHE A 215 11.70 -10.39 -1.70
C PHE A 215 11.54 -8.94 -2.14
N THR A 216 10.36 -8.36 -1.90
CA THR A 216 10.15 -6.91 -2.01
C THR A 216 10.05 -6.30 -0.62
N THR A 217 10.87 -5.28 -0.34
CA THR A 217 10.81 -4.49 0.89
C THR A 217 10.14 -3.14 0.64
N HIS A 218 9.27 -2.73 1.56
CA HIS A 218 8.51 -1.47 1.49
C HIS A 218 8.88 -0.49 2.61
N THR A 219 9.77 -0.92 3.50
CA THR A 219 10.06 -0.23 4.75
C THR A 219 11.33 0.62 4.60
N PRO A 220 11.23 1.96 4.68
CA PRO A 220 12.38 2.84 4.52
C PRO A 220 13.18 3.05 5.81
N VAL A 221 12.72 2.51 6.94
CA VAL A 221 13.32 2.73 8.27
C VAL A 221 13.50 1.44 9.06
N ALA A 222 14.66 1.29 9.72
CA ALA A 222 15.03 0.06 10.41
C ALA A 222 14.01 -0.43 11.48
N ALA A 223 13.27 0.51 12.08
CA ALA A 223 12.25 0.24 13.10
C ALA A 223 10.96 -0.39 12.54
N GLY A 224 10.73 -0.37 11.22
CA GLY A 224 9.56 -0.97 10.60
C GLY A 224 9.72 -2.46 10.23
N HIS A 225 10.91 -3.03 10.42
CA HIS A 225 11.16 -4.45 10.14
C HIS A 225 10.81 -5.30 11.35
N ASP A 226 10.01 -6.34 11.15
CA ASP A 226 9.60 -7.26 12.21
C ASP A 226 10.83 -8.02 12.77
N ARG A 227 10.94 -8.00 14.11
CA ARG A 227 11.97 -8.66 14.89
C ARG A 227 11.36 -9.32 16.11
N PHE A 228 11.79 -10.56 16.38
CA PHE A 228 11.23 -11.36 17.45
C PHE A 228 12.33 -11.81 18.43
N PRO A 229 12.13 -11.61 19.74
CA PRO A 229 12.99 -12.17 20.77
C PRO A 229 13.17 -13.68 20.64
N LEU A 230 14.39 -14.17 20.85
CA LEU A 230 14.74 -15.58 20.59
C LEU A 230 14.03 -16.59 21.51
N ASP A 231 13.63 -16.18 22.70
CA ASP A 231 12.82 -16.98 23.62
C ASP A 231 11.42 -17.22 23.04
N LEU A 232 10.80 -16.21 22.43
CA LEU A 232 9.54 -16.39 21.71
C LEU A 232 9.72 -17.28 20.49
N VAL A 233 10.80 -17.12 19.73
CA VAL A 233 11.10 -17.95 18.55
C VAL A 233 11.26 -19.42 18.92
N LYS A 234 12.06 -19.70 19.96
CA LYS A 234 12.30 -21.06 20.47
C LYS A 234 11.01 -21.72 20.96
N LYS A 235 10.13 -20.92 21.53
CA LYS A 235 8.84 -21.36 22.03
C LYS A 235 7.84 -21.60 20.90
N ALA A 236 7.82 -20.75 19.88
CA ALA A 236 6.82 -20.79 18.81
C ALA A 236 7.14 -21.85 17.74
N LEU A 237 8.39 -21.93 17.31
CA LEU A 237 8.78 -22.78 16.17
C LEU A 237 9.24 -24.17 16.64
N PRO A 238 8.81 -25.25 15.96
CA PRO A 238 9.37 -26.59 16.20
C PRO A 238 10.78 -26.75 15.60
N SER A 239 11.17 -25.87 14.67
CA SER A 239 12.46 -25.94 13.98
C SER A 239 13.57 -25.30 14.81
N ASP A 240 14.68 -26.02 14.97
CA ASP A 240 15.92 -25.50 15.54
C ASP A 240 16.79 -24.73 14.54
N LEU A 241 16.43 -24.68 13.25
CA LEU A 241 17.27 -24.08 12.20
C LEU A 241 17.68 -22.63 12.52
N PRO A 242 16.79 -21.76 13.04
CA PRO A 242 17.19 -20.41 13.43
C PRO A 242 18.39 -20.37 14.40
N PHE A 243 18.52 -21.37 15.27
CA PHE A 243 19.61 -21.47 16.25
C PHE A 243 20.84 -22.21 15.71
N LYS A 244 20.65 -23.09 14.72
CA LYS A 244 21.73 -23.86 14.08
C LYS A 244 22.42 -23.08 12.95
N MET A 245 21.75 -22.09 12.37
CA MET A 245 22.25 -21.18 11.33
C MET A 245 22.02 -19.70 11.69
N PRO A 246 22.59 -19.22 12.82
CA PRO A 246 22.25 -17.90 13.35
C PRO A 246 22.59 -16.74 12.40
N ASP A 247 23.59 -16.89 11.53
CA ASP A 247 23.96 -15.92 10.49
C ASP A 247 22.85 -15.69 9.44
N ILE A 248 21.98 -16.69 9.24
CA ILE A 248 20.86 -16.60 8.31
C ILE A 248 19.64 -15.94 8.96
N PHE A 249 19.35 -16.28 10.21
CA PHE A 249 18.07 -15.97 10.86
C PHE A 249 18.14 -14.88 11.93
N ILE A 250 19.30 -14.67 12.55
CA ILE A 250 19.43 -13.88 13.79
C ILE A 250 20.33 -12.67 13.56
N ARG A 251 19.89 -11.51 14.04
CA ARG A 251 20.69 -10.28 14.11
C ARG A 251 20.44 -9.58 15.44
N ASN A 252 21.49 -9.16 16.11
CA ASN A 252 21.40 -8.44 17.40
C ASN A 252 20.56 -9.20 18.44
N ASN A 253 20.72 -10.52 18.53
CA ASN A 253 19.99 -11.39 19.47
C ASN A 253 18.46 -11.40 19.28
N GLU A 254 17.99 -11.15 18.06
CA GLU A 254 16.59 -11.26 17.64
C GLU A 254 16.51 -11.99 16.30
N MET A 255 15.43 -12.73 16.07
CA MET A 255 15.12 -13.25 14.73
C MET A 255 14.63 -12.07 13.87
N ASN A 256 15.31 -11.82 12.76
CA ASN A 256 15.05 -10.65 11.92
C ASN A 256 14.42 -11.08 10.59
N MET A 257 13.15 -10.74 10.40
CA MET A 257 12.36 -11.26 9.28
C MET A 257 12.85 -10.75 7.93
N THR A 258 13.27 -9.50 7.85
CA THR A 258 13.86 -8.92 6.65
C THR A 258 15.20 -9.56 6.34
N LEU A 259 16.03 -9.84 7.34
CA LEU A 259 17.30 -10.54 7.14
C LEU A 259 17.10 -11.95 6.59
N ILE A 260 16.11 -12.69 7.11
CA ILE A 260 15.75 -14.02 6.58
C ILE A 260 15.39 -13.92 5.09
N ALA A 261 14.52 -12.99 4.72
CA ALA A 261 14.13 -12.81 3.32
C ALA A 261 15.31 -12.41 2.43
N LEU A 262 16.18 -11.51 2.90
CA LEU A 262 17.40 -11.11 2.19
C LEU A 262 18.37 -12.28 2.01
N ASN A 263 18.59 -13.08 3.05
CA ASN A 263 19.51 -14.19 3.03
C ASN A 263 19.02 -15.39 2.21
N LEU A 264 17.70 -15.54 2.05
CA LEU A 264 17.07 -16.68 1.39
C LEU A 264 16.35 -16.33 0.08
N SER A 265 16.58 -15.15 -0.49
CA SER A 265 16.05 -14.75 -1.81
C SER A 265 17.15 -14.44 -2.80
N LYS A 266 16.93 -14.78 -4.07
CA LYS A 266 17.85 -14.42 -5.17
C LYS A 266 17.58 -13.02 -5.70
N TYR A 267 16.31 -12.67 -5.87
CA TYR A 267 15.91 -11.35 -6.34
C TYR A 267 15.34 -10.56 -5.17
N VAL A 268 15.92 -9.40 -4.92
CA VAL A 268 15.49 -8.47 -3.87
C VAL A 268 15.30 -7.11 -4.50
N ASN A 269 14.18 -6.44 -4.21
CA ASN A 269 13.95 -5.09 -4.72
C ASN A 269 13.31 -4.15 -3.71
N GLY A 270 13.67 -2.87 -3.84
CA GLY A 270 12.90 -1.75 -3.32
C GLY A 270 11.78 -1.32 -4.28
N VAL A 271 11.00 -0.33 -3.85
CA VAL A 271 9.69 0.03 -4.45
C VAL A 271 9.63 1.41 -5.12
N ALA A 272 10.80 2.04 -5.21
CA ALA A 272 11.13 3.25 -5.96
C ALA A 272 12.66 3.30 -6.08
N LYS A 273 13.19 4.07 -7.02
CA LYS A 273 14.65 4.15 -7.23
C LYS A 273 15.38 4.63 -5.97
N LYS A 274 14.89 5.72 -5.37
CA LYS A 274 15.46 6.26 -4.14
C LYS A 274 15.34 5.28 -2.97
N HIS A 275 14.24 4.55 -2.88
CA HIS A 275 14.08 3.53 -1.85
C HIS A 275 15.08 2.38 -2.02
N GLY A 276 15.40 1.97 -3.25
CA GLY A 276 16.46 0.99 -3.49
C GLY A 276 17.82 1.47 -2.97
N GLU A 277 18.16 2.76 -3.17
CA GLU A 277 19.37 3.36 -2.60
C GLU A 277 19.39 3.30 -1.08
N VAL A 278 18.31 3.79 -0.43
CA VAL A 278 18.17 3.78 1.04
C VAL A 278 18.23 2.35 1.60
N THR A 279 17.63 1.39 0.89
CA THR A 279 17.67 -0.02 1.30
C THR A 279 19.09 -0.60 1.22
N ARG A 280 19.86 -0.28 0.17
CA ARG A 280 21.26 -0.72 0.04
C ARG A 280 22.16 -0.13 1.13
N GLU A 281 21.88 1.10 1.54
CA GLU A 281 22.57 1.73 2.68
C GLU A 281 22.21 1.05 4.01
N MET A 282 20.95 0.65 4.20
CA MET A 282 20.50 -0.05 5.41
C MET A 282 21.01 -1.49 5.52
N PHE A 283 21.13 -2.17 4.38
CA PHE A 283 21.57 -3.56 4.26
C PHE A 283 22.78 -3.66 3.32
N PRO A 284 23.96 -3.20 3.77
CA PRO A 284 25.17 -3.27 2.96
C PRO A 284 25.54 -4.74 2.68
N GLY A 285 25.98 -5.01 1.45
CA GLY A 285 26.39 -6.35 1.02
C GLY A 285 25.32 -7.16 0.26
N TYR A 286 24.07 -6.68 0.22
CA TYR A 286 23.00 -7.31 -0.57
C TYR A 286 22.85 -6.63 -1.94
N SER A 287 22.60 -7.44 -2.97
CA SER A 287 22.15 -6.93 -4.27
C SER A 287 20.66 -6.62 -4.19
N ILE A 288 20.32 -5.34 -4.30
CA ILE A 288 18.94 -4.84 -4.18
C ILE A 288 18.64 -3.99 -5.40
N ASP A 289 17.70 -4.45 -6.21
CA ASP A 289 17.16 -3.76 -7.36
C ASP A 289 16.04 -2.79 -6.96
N SER A 290 15.37 -2.19 -7.94
CA SER A 290 14.22 -1.32 -7.70
C SER A 290 13.18 -1.53 -8.78
N ILE A 291 11.96 -1.85 -8.36
CA ILE A 291 10.78 -1.86 -9.22
C ILE A 291 9.86 -0.78 -8.65
N THR A 292 9.75 0.35 -9.35
CA THR A 292 8.91 1.46 -8.87
C THR A 292 7.46 1.00 -8.79
N ASN A 293 6.74 1.37 -7.74
CA ASN A 293 5.32 1.02 -7.61
C ASN A 293 4.47 1.65 -8.72
N GLY A 294 3.26 1.12 -8.87
CA GLY A 294 2.21 1.74 -9.67
C GLY A 294 0.83 1.49 -9.08
N ILE A 295 -0.20 1.88 -9.82
CA ILE A 295 -1.60 1.68 -9.45
C ILE A 295 -2.39 0.98 -10.57
N HIS A 296 -3.44 0.26 -10.18
CA HIS A 296 -4.34 -0.39 -11.14
C HIS A 296 -5.33 0.65 -11.69
N LEU A 297 -5.12 1.09 -12.93
CA LEU A 297 -5.84 2.26 -13.46
C LEU A 297 -7.35 2.06 -13.49
N LEU A 298 -7.83 0.86 -13.79
CA LEU A 298 -9.26 0.56 -13.82
C LEU A 298 -9.93 0.62 -12.45
N SER A 299 -9.19 0.35 -11.36
CA SER A 299 -9.69 0.55 -9.98
C SER A 299 -9.93 2.04 -9.70
N TRP A 300 -8.93 2.86 -10.04
CA TRP A 300 -8.77 4.22 -9.49
C TRP A 300 -9.26 5.34 -10.41
N ALA A 301 -9.45 5.09 -11.71
CA ALA A 301 -10.08 6.07 -12.59
C ALA A 301 -11.54 6.31 -12.15
N SER A 302 -11.91 7.58 -12.00
CA SER A 302 -13.29 8.01 -11.78
C SER A 302 -14.17 7.67 -12.98
N SER A 303 -15.49 7.64 -12.76
CA SER A 303 -16.49 7.39 -13.81
C SER A 303 -16.32 8.38 -14.98
N ALA A 304 -16.11 9.65 -14.68
CA ALA A 304 -15.94 10.72 -15.66
C ALA A 304 -14.66 10.54 -16.50
N PHE A 305 -13.51 10.28 -15.85
CA PHE A 305 -12.26 10.04 -16.56
C PHE A 305 -12.27 8.74 -17.37
N LYS A 306 -12.95 7.69 -16.90
CA LYS A 306 -13.13 6.46 -17.71
C LYS A 306 -13.83 6.77 -19.03
N LYS A 307 -14.97 7.50 -19.00
CA LYS A 307 -15.69 7.91 -20.21
C LYS A 307 -14.82 8.76 -21.15
N LEU A 308 -14.03 9.66 -20.57
CA LEU A 308 -13.11 10.51 -21.31
C LEU A 308 -12.03 9.67 -22.03
N TYR A 309 -11.42 8.73 -21.32
CA TYR A 309 -10.41 7.83 -21.89
C TYR A 309 -11.00 6.88 -22.92
N ASP A 310 -12.20 6.33 -22.69
CA ASP A 310 -12.89 5.48 -23.67
C ASP A 310 -13.17 6.24 -24.98
N LYS A 311 -13.46 7.55 -24.91
CA LYS A 311 -13.70 8.41 -26.07
C LYS A 311 -12.43 8.75 -26.85
N TYR A 312 -11.34 9.09 -26.17
CA TYR A 312 -10.13 9.65 -26.81
C TYR A 312 -8.95 8.69 -26.92
N ILE A 313 -8.90 7.65 -26.09
CA ILE A 313 -7.82 6.69 -26.02
C ILE A 313 -8.44 5.28 -26.00
N PRO A 314 -9.16 4.87 -27.07
CA PRO A 314 -9.78 3.56 -27.12
C PRO A 314 -8.72 2.46 -26.91
N GLY A 315 -9.03 1.49 -26.05
CA GLY A 315 -8.10 0.42 -25.67
C GLY A 315 -7.18 0.73 -24.48
N TRP A 316 -7.28 1.91 -23.85
CA TRP A 316 -6.49 2.26 -22.66
C TRP A 316 -6.65 1.25 -21.52
N GLN A 317 -7.78 0.54 -21.45
CA GLN A 317 -8.06 -0.47 -20.43
C GLN A 317 -7.16 -1.71 -20.55
N SER A 318 -6.58 -1.95 -21.73
CA SER A 318 -5.64 -3.07 -21.99
C SER A 318 -4.19 -2.59 -22.15
N ASP A 319 -3.99 -1.32 -22.52
CA ASP A 319 -2.68 -0.68 -22.64
C ASP A 319 -2.65 0.61 -21.83
N TYR A 320 -2.24 0.51 -20.55
CA TYR A 320 -2.09 1.65 -19.65
C TYR A 320 -1.05 2.67 -20.15
N PHE A 321 -0.06 2.25 -20.96
CA PHE A 321 0.94 3.16 -21.51
C PHE A 321 0.33 4.14 -22.53
N SER A 322 -0.81 3.80 -23.12
CA SER A 322 -1.52 4.67 -24.07
C SER A 322 -2.01 5.98 -23.46
N LEU A 323 -2.08 6.09 -22.12
CA LEU A 323 -2.41 7.35 -21.44
C LEU A 323 -1.44 8.49 -21.77
N ARG A 324 -0.24 8.21 -22.31
CA ARG A 324 0.65 9.23 -22.89
C ARG A 324 -0.04 10.11 -23.95
N TYR A 325 -1.07 9.58 -24.60
CA TYR A 325 -1.88 10.31 -25.59
C TYR A 325 -2.90 11.26 -24.97
N ALA A 326 -2.96 11.39 -23.63
CA ALA A 326 -3.80 12.38 -22.96
C ALA A 326 -3.49 13.83 -23.37
N LEU A 327 -2.29 14.10 -23.90
CA LEU A 327 -1.92 15.38 -24.53
C LEU A 327 -2.74 15.70 -25.80
N SER A 328 -3.47 14.73 -26.36
CA SER A 328 -4.37 14.95 -27.50
C SER A 328 -5.81 15.24 -27.06
N ILE A 329 -6.15 15.01 -25.79
CA ILE A 329 -7.49 15.26 -25.27
C ILE A 329 -7.72 16.77 -25.15
N PRO A 330 -8.84 17.31 -25.66
CA PRO A 330 -9.19 18.71 -25.47
C PRO A 330 -9.18 19.10 -23.98
N LYS A 331 -8.48 20.20 -23.65
CA LYS A 331 -8.30 20.68 -22.28
C LYS A 331 -9.61 20.80 -21.51
N GLU A 332 -10.63 21.35 -22.16
CA GLU A 332 -11.93 21.58 -21.54
C GLU A 332 -12.69 20.29 -21.24
N GLU A 333 -12.46 19.21 -21.99
CA GLU A 333 -13.08 17.92 -21.68
C GLU A 333 -12.41 17.25 -20.47
N ILE A 334 -11.10 17.43 -20.28
CA ILE A 334 -10.41 17.05 -19.03
C ILE A 334 -10.97 17.85 -17.86
N PHE A 335 -11.14 19.16 -18.03
CA PHE A 335 -11.69 20.00 -16.97
C PHE A 335 -13.12 19.61 -16.61
N GLN A 336 -13.94 19.30 -17.61
CA GLN A 336 -15.31 18.85 -17.39
C GLN A 336 -15.37 17.52 -16.63
N ALA A 337 -14.54 16.54 -17.02
CA ALA A 337 -14.44 15.27 -16.31
C ALA A 337 -14.00 15.46 -14.84
N HIS A 338 -13.04 16.37 -14.61
CA HIS A 338 -12.62 16.74 -13.26
C HIS A 338 -13.72 17.40 -12.44
N ARG A 339 -14.49 18.34 -13.02
CA ARG A 339 -15.62 18.99 -12.33
C ARG A 339 -16.69 17.97 -11.91
N GLU A 340 -16.94 16.95 -12.72
CA GLU A 340 -17.85 15.86 -12.36
C GLU A 340 -17.32 15.06 -11.16
N ALA A 341 -16.06 14.65 -11.18
CA ALA A 341 -15.43 13.93 -10.07
C ALA A 341 -15.36 14.79 -8.79
N LYS A 342 -15.07 16.09 -8.91
CA LYS A 342 -15.08 17.05 -7.81
C LYS A 342 -16.47 17.22 -7.22
N LYS A 343 -17.51 17.32 -8.06
CA LYS A 343 -18.89 17.38 -7.59
C LYS A 343 -19.25 16.14 -6.76
N GLU A 344 -18.91 14.94 -7.22
CA GLU A 344 -19.14 13.70 -6.47
C GLU A 344 -18.45 13.72 -5.09
N LEU A 345 -17.19 14.19 -5.02
CA LEU A 345 -16.47 14.34 -3.76
C LEU A 345 -17.15 15.35 -2.82
N ILE A 346 -17.44 16.56 -3.30
CA ILE A 346 -18.00 17.62 -2.47
C ILE A 346 -19.40 17.26 -1.97
N ASP A 347 -20.24 16.63 -2.81
CA ASP A 347 -21.55 16.11 -2.37
C ASP A 347 -21.40 15.07 -1.25
N TYR A 348 -20.43 14.17 -1.38
CA TYR A 348 -20.12 13.18 -0.36
C TYR A 348 -19.64 13.82 0.95
N VAL A 349 -18.72 14.78 0.87
CA VAL A 349 -18.17 15.51 2.02
C VAL A 349 -19.28 16.29 2.74
N ASN A 350 -20.08 17.05 2.01
CA ASN A 350 -21.17 17.86 2.58
C ASN A 350 -22.21 16.96 3.26
N LYS A 351 -22.57 15.83 2.63
CA LYS A 351 -23.50 14.86 3.21
C LYS A 351 -22.96 14.20 4.49
N ARG A 352 -21.66 13.89 4.53
CA ARG A 352 -21.06 13.11 5.62
C ARG A 352 -20.60 13.97 6.79
N ALA A 353 -20.05 15.14 6.52
CA ALA A 353 -19.47 16.02 7.53
C ALA A 353 -20.33 17.25 7.84
N GLY A 354 -21.43 17.48 7.11
CA GLY A 354 -22.37 18.58 7.39
C GLY A 354 -21.74 19.97 7.23
N ILE A 355 -20.83 20.10 6.27
CA ILE A 355 -20.08 21.32 5.97
C ILE A 355 -20.49 21.81 4.58
N ASP A 356 -20.65 23.13 4.41
CA ASP A 356 -21.09 23.72 3.15
C ASP A 356 -19.88 24.02 2.23
N MET A 357 -19.15 22.98 1.81
CA MET A 357 -18.11 23.14 0.76
C MET A 357 -18.75 23.41 -0.60
N VAL A 358 -18.06 24.19 -1.44
CA VAL A 358 -18.58 24.63 -2.74
C VAL A 358 -17.72 24.10 -3.89
N TYR A 359 -18.32 23.91 -5.07
CA TYR A 359 -17.66 23.26 -6.20
C TYR A 359 -16.57 24.11 -6.86
N ASP A 360 -16.72 25.44 -6.86
CA ASP A 360 -15.79 26.34 -7.55
C ASP A 360 -14.58 26.75 -6.68
N ALA A 361 -14.55 26.38 -5.40
CA ALA A 361 -13.42 26.67 -4.51
C ALA A 361 -12.26 25.68 -4.72
N PHE A 362 -11.03 26.18 -4.68
CA PHE A 362 -9.81 25.35 -4.78
C PHE A 362 -9.73 24.36 -3.62
N THR A 363 -9.69 23.07 -3.94
CA THR A 363 -9.80 21.97 -2.96
C THR A 363 -8.48 21.24 -2.83
N ILE A 364 -7.89 21.24 -1.63
CA ILE A 364 -6.67 20.50 -1.31
C ILE A 364 -7.03 19.19 -0.61
N GLY A 365 -6.48 18.07 -1.08
CA GLY A 365 -6.66 16.75 -0.47
C GLY A 365 -5.43 16.25 0.26
N PHE A 366 -5.64 15.67 1.44
CA PHE A 366 -4.64 14.91 2.18
C PHE A 366 -5.28 13.67 2.79
N ALA A 367 -4.96 12.46 2.31
CA ALA A 367 -5.42 11.23 2.95
C ALA A 367 -4.34 10.15 3.09
N ARG A 368 -3.84 9.96 4.32
CA ARG A 368 -2.75 9.02 4.64
C ARG A 368 -2.93 8.45 6.04
N ARG A 369 -2.12 7.42 6.39
CA ARG A 369 -1.98 6.98 7.78
C ARG A 369 -1.53 8.17 8.64
N ALA A 370 -2.21 8.41 9.75
CA ALA A 370 -1.85 9.47 10.69
C ALA A 370 -0.66 8.99 11.53
N THR A 371 0.52 9.54 11.22
CA THR A 371 1.81 9.25 11.85
C THR A 371 2.68 10.49 11.75
N SER A 372 3.52 10.76 12.74
CA SER A 372 4.31 12.00 12.84
C SER A 372 5.10 12.36 11.57
N TYR A 373 5.76 11.38 10.96
CA TYR A 373 6.61 11.63 9.79
C TYR A 373 5.85 12.01 8.52
N LYS A 374 4.53 11.80 8.46
CA LYS A 374 3.69 12.23 7.32
C LYS A 374 3.30 13.71 7.39
N ARG A 375 3.55 14.38 8.53
CA ARG A 375 3.36 15.83 8.73
C ARG A 375 2.00 16.37 8.26
N ALA A 376 0.90 15.69 8.60
CA ALA A 376 -0.45 16.11 8.21
C ALA A 376 -0.82 17.55 8.66
N ASP A 377 -0.14 18.03 9.71
CA ASP A 377 -0.26 19.35 10.31
C ASP A 377 0.59 20.45 9.64
N LEU A 378 1.49 20.14 8.70
CA LEU A 378 2.38 21.14 8.08
C LEU A 378 1.62 22.28 7.40
N LEU A 379 0.53 21.96 6.68
CA LEU A 379 -0.34 22.95 6.01
C LEU A 379 -1.05 23.87 7.02
N LEU A 380 -1.22 23.40 8.26
CA LEU A 380 -1.92 24.10 9.34
C LEU A 380 -0.93 24.66 10.38
N SER A 381 0.37 24.65 10.08
CA SER A 381 1.42 25.11 10.99
C SER A 381 1.36 26.62 11.26
N ASP A 382 0.92 27.40 10.27
CA ASP A 382 0.72 28.84 10.36
C ASP A 382 -0.65 29.20 9.75
N ILE A 383 -1.64 29.28 10.62
CA ILE A 383 -3.02 29.56 10.26
C ILE A 383 -3.18 30.96 9.69
N ASN A 384 -2.51 31.95 10.29
CA ASN A 384 -2.63 33.34 9.86
C ASN A 384 -2.15 33.46 8.42
N ARG A 385 -1.03 32.79 8.11
CA ARG A 385 -0.52 32.74 6.75
C ARG A 385 -1.48 32.03 5.79
N LEU A 386 -2.07 30.92 6.20
CA LEU A 386 -3.03 30.19 5.36
C LEU A 386 -4.29 31.03 5.06
N VAL A 387 -4.80 31.76 6.06
CA VAL A 387 -5.94 32.70 5.89
C VAL A 387 -5.57 33.85 4.98
N GLU A 388 -4.40 34.45 5.14
CA GLU A 388 -3.91 35.52 4.26
C GLU A 388 -3.87 35.05 2.79
N ILE A 389 -3.36 33.85 2.53
CA ILE A 389 -3.33 33.27 1.19
C ILE A 389 -4.75 33.08 0.65
N ASN A 390 -5.67 32.54 1.44
CA ASN A 390 -7.08 32.36 1.06
C ASN A 390 -7.72 33.69 0.65
N ASP A 391 -7.51 34.74 1.43
CA ASP A 391 -8.14 36.04 1.21
C ASP A 391 -7.54 36.78 0.01
N LYS A 392 -6.23 36.63 -0.22
CA LYS A 392 -5.50 37.32 -1.30
C LYS A 392 -5.60 36.63 -2.65
N THR A 393 -5.59 35.30 -2.69
CA THR A 393 -5.39 34.53 -3.93
C THR A 393 -6.66 33.86 -4.44
N GLY A 394 -7.60 33.55 -3.56
CA GLY A 394 -8.87 32.91 -3.89
C GLY A 394 -9.26 31.89 -2.82
N ARG A 395 -10.57 31.62 -2.72
CA ARG A 395 -11.13 30.74 -1.69
C ARG A 395 -10.53 29.34 -1.78
N MET A 396 -10.13 28.77 -0.64
CA MET A 396 -9.68 27.39 -0.57
C MET A 396 -10.52 26.58 0.43
N GLN A 397 -10.52 25.26 0.24
CA GLN A 397 -11.10 24.29 1.15
C GLN A 397 -10.24 23.03 1.21
N ILE A 398 -10.27 22.31 2.32
CA ILE A 398 -9.32 21.22 2.59
C ILE A 398 -10.06 19.95 3.03
N VAL A 399 -9.71 18.82 2.43
CA VAL A 399 -10.26 17.49 2.78
C VAL A 399 -9.15 16.62 3.34
N TYR A 400 -9.22 16.35 4.65
CA TYR A 400 -8.40 15.36 5.34
C TYR A 400 -9.10 14.01 5.43
N ALA A 401 -8.33 12.94 5.42
CA ALA A 401 -8.78 11.62 5.88
C ALA A 401 -7.58 10.78 6.36
N GLY A 402 -7.82 9.77 7.18
CA GLY A 402 -6.73 8.93 7.66
C GLY A 402 -7.08 8.19 8.94
N LYS A 403 -6.27 7.17 9.24
CA LYS A 403 -6.37 6.38 10.47
C LYS A 403 -5.01 6.39 11.19
N ALA A 404 -5.01 6.56 12.50
CA ALA A 404 -3.83 6.33 13.33
C ALA A 404 -3.77 4.85 13.73
N HIS A 405 -2.57 4.28 13.87
CA HIS A 405 -2.46 2.92 14.40
C HIS A 405 -3.01 2.86 15.84
N PRO A 406 -3.66 1.77 16.30
CA PRO A 406 -4.31 1.75 17.62
C PRO A 406 -3.34 2.05 18.77
N LYS A 407 -2.09 1.62 18.61
CA LYS A 407 -0.95 1.84 19.52
C LYS A 407 -0.11 3.11 19.23
N ASP A 408 -0.42 3.88 18.17
CA ASP A 408 0.31 5.10 17.84
C ASP A 408 -0.38 6.32 18.47
N GLY A 409 0.01 6.62 19.71
CA GLY A 409 -0.48 7.79 20.43
C GLY A 409 -0.14 9.11 19.74
N GLY A 410 1.01 9.20 19.06
CA GLY A 410 1.42 10.40 18.31
C GLY A 410 0.53 10.64 17.10
N GLY A 411 0.20 9.59 16.36
CA GLY A 411 -0.77 9.62 15.26
C GLY A 411 -2.16 10.06 15.71
N LYS A 412 -2.66 9.51 16.84
CA LYS A 412 -3.96 9.90 17.42
C LYS A 412 -3.97 11.37 17.85
N GLU A 413 -2.90 11.85 18.46
CA GLU A 413 -2.76 13.25 18.84
C GLU A 413 -2.69 14.18 17.63
N GLN A 414 -2.07 13.75 16.52
CA GLN A 414 -2.06 14.52 15.27
C GLN A 414 -3.48 14.72 14.71
N ILE A 415 -4.35 13.71 14.80
CA ILE A 415 -5.77 13.84 14.41
C ILE A 415 -6.47 14.90 15.28
N LYS A 416 -6.30 14.84 16.60
CA LYS A 416 -6.87 15.84 17.52
C LYS A 416 -6.39 17.27 17.23
N LYS A 417 -5.09 17.44 16.95
CA LYS A 417 -4.54 18.72 16.54
C LYS A 417 -5.23 19.26 15.29
N ILE A 418 -5.46 18.43 14.28
CA ILE A 418 -6.18 18.83 13.07
C ILE A 418 -7.62 19.26 13.42
N PHE A 419 -8.34 18.51 14.25
CA PHE A 419 -9.70 18.90 14.70
C PHE A 419 -9.73 20.23 15.44
N SER A 420 -8.74 20.51 16.29
CA SER A 420 -8.59 21.82 16.94
C SER A 420 -8.45 22.94 15.91
N LYS A 421 -7.62 22.72 14.87
CA LYS A 421 -7.42 23.68 13.78
C LYS A 421 -8.66 23.87 12.91
N ILE A 422 -9.43 22.80 12.67
CA ILE A 422 -10.73 22.88 11.98
C ILE A 422 -11.68 23.84 12.72
N LYS A 423 -11.73 23.76 14.06
CA LYS A 423 -12.57 24.65 14.87
C LYS A 423 -12.11 26.10 14.80
N GLU A 424 -10.80 26.32 14.86
CA GLU A 424 -10.17 27.64 14.78
C GLU A 424 -10.44 28.33 13.43
N LEU A 425 -10.40 27.58 12.33
CA LEU A 425 -10.54 28.07 10.95
C LEU A 425 -11.97 28.09 10.39
N ARG A 426 -12.98 27.61 11.15
CA ARG A 426 -14.33 27.29 10.64
C ARG A 426 -15.04 28.41 9.86
N LEU A 427 -14.71 29.67 10.15
CA LEU A 427 -15.32 30.86 9.53
C LEU A 427 -14.56 31.34 8.29
N GLN A 428 -13.27 31.01 8.18
CA GLN A 428 -12.37 31.50 7.14
C GLN A 428 -12.16 30.45 6.04
N ILE A 429 -11.90 29.20 6.42
CA ILE A 429 -11.55 28.11 5.51
C ILE A 429 -12.37 26.86 5.88
N LYS A 430 -13.05 26.27 4.90
CA LYS A 430 -13.78 25.02 5.12
C LYS A 430 -12.82 23.85 5.12
N ILE A 431 -12.79 23.10 6.22
CA ILE A 431 -11.92 21.93 6.40
C ILE A 431 -12.77 20.75 6.85
N ALA A 432 -12.65 19.63 6.14
CA ALA A 432 -13.26 18.35 6.48
C ALA A 432 -12.22 17.37 7.01
N TYR A 433 -12.58 16.55 8.00
CA TYR A 433 -11.87 15.31 8.28
C TYR A 433 -12.84 14.14 8.11
N LEU A 434 -12.59 13.30 7.12
CA LEU A 434 -13.47 12.17 6.81
C LEU A 434 -13.13 10.95 7.67
N GLU A 435 -14.09 10.54 8.50
CA GLU A 435 -14.01 9.34 9.33
C GLU A 435 -13.91 8.07 8.48
N ASN A 436 -13.11 7.12 8.96
CA ASN A 436 -13.00 5.74 8.47
C ASN A 436 -12.55 5.65 7.00
N TYR A 437 -11.42 6.29 6.71
CA TYR A 437 -10.77 6.24 5.38
C TYR A 437 -10.57 4.80 4.89
N ASP A 438 -11.03 4.53 3.66
CA ASP A 438 -10.99 3.25 2.96
C ASP A 438 -10.70 3.45 1.46
N MET A 439 -10.75 2.39 0.67
CA MET A 439 -10.59 2.46 -0.79
C MET A 439 -11.67 3.30 -1.48
N THR A 440 -12.90 3.32 -0.97
CA THR A 440 -14.01 4.12 -1.52
C THR A 440 -13.71 5.61 -1.40
N GLN A 441 -13.37 6.06 -0.19
CA GLN A 441 -12.97 7.43 0.08
C GLN A 441 -11.67 7.78 -0.64
N GLY A 442 -10.70 6.86 -0.66
CA GLY A 442 -9.46 7.03 -1.41
C GLY A 442 -9.71 7.34 -2.88
N LYS A 443 -10.65 6.65 -3.51
CA LYS A 443 -11.04 6.92 -4.90
C LYS A 443 -11.66 8.30 -5.05
N LEU A 444 -12.66 8.63 -4.22
CA LEU A 444 -13.36 9.91 -4.27
C LEU A 444 -12.42 11.10 -4.08
N ILE A 445 -11.57 11.06 -3.04
CA ILE A 445 -10.68 12.18 -2.70
C ILE A 445 -9.62 12.33 -3.80
N THR A 446 -8.95 11.25 -4.21
CA THR A 446 -7.89 11.35 -5.22
C THR A 446 -8.42 11.75 -6.60
N SER A 447 -9.70 11.54 -6.90
CA SER A 447 -10.29 12.02 -8.16
C SER A 447 -10.92 13.41 -8.10
N GLY A 448 -11.33 13.87 -6.91
CA GLY A 448 -12.20 15.04 -6.79
C GLY A 448 -11.54 16.31 -6.23
N VAL A 449 -10.36 16.22 -5.62
CA VAL A 449 -9.62 17.41 -5.17
C VAL A 449 -8.87 18.06 -6.33
N ASP A 450 -8.59 19.36 -6.25
CA ASP A 450 -7.81 20.06 -7.28
C ASP A 450 -6.29 19.87 -7.10
N LEU A 451 -5.85 19.67 -5.86
CA LEU A 451 -4.43 19.46 -5.54
C LEU A 451 -4.26 18.34 -4.52
N TRP A 452 -3.42 17.37 -4.84
CA TRP A 452 -3.03 16.32 -3.90
C TRP A 452 -1.78 16.74 -3.11
N LEU A 453 -1.91 16.87 -1.80
CA LEU A 453 -0.81 17.26 -0.91
C LEU A 453 -0.12 16.03 -0.33
N ASN A 454 1.22 16.01 -0.38
CA ASN A 454 2.01 14.97 0.25
C ASN A 454 3.36 15.49 0.78
N ASN A 455 3.58 15.41 2.08
CA ASN A 455 4.70 16.09 2.73
C ASN A 455 5.41 15.23 3.79
N PRO A 456 5.79 13.97 3.47
CA PRO A 456 6.53 13.14 4.40
C PRO A 456 7.90 13.77 4.71
N LEU A 457 8.50 13.39 5.83
CA LEU A 457 9.92 13.67 6.12
C LEU A 457 10.80 12.76 5.26
N PRO A 458 11.70 13.29 4.41
CA PRO A 458 12.72 12.49 3.73
C PRO A 458 13.68 11.80 4.72
N PRO A 459 14.19 10.60 4.41
CA PRO A 459 13.81 9.69 3.32
C PRO A 459 12.76 8.64 3.79
N GLN A 460 11.76 9.05 4.59
CA GLN A 460 10.82 8.14 5.25
C GLN A 460 9.63 7.75 4.35
N GLU A 461 9.61 8.17 3.09
CA GLU A 461 8.67 7.69 2.08
C GLU A 461 9.35 6.72 1.12
N ALA A 462 8.99 5.45 1.20
CA ALA A 462 9.49 4.45 0.25
C ALA A 462 8.98 4.68 -1.19
N SER A 463 7.73 5.12 -1.34
CA SER A 463 7.12 5.33 -2.66
C SER A 463 5.96 6.33 -2.54
N GLY A 464 4.70 5.87 -2.50
CA GLY A 464 3.52 6.70 -2.27
C GLY A 464 2.49 6.62 -3.40
N THR A 465 1.66 5.57 -3.41
CA THR A 465 0.72 5.30 -4.52
C THR A 465 -0.47 6.25 -4.60
N SER A 466 -0.78 7.02 -3.55
CA SER A 466 -1.95 7.92 -3.56
C SER A 466 -1.80 9.08 -4.54
N GLY A 467 -0.59 9.63 -4.69
CA GLY A 467 -0.32 10.68 -5.67
C GLY A 467 -0.43 10.18 -7.12
N MET A 468 -0.10 8.91 -7.35
CA MET A 468 -0.28 8.25 -8.65
C MET A 468 -1.77 8.14 -9.03
N LYS A 469 -2.66 7.88 -8.04
CA LYS A 469 -4.13 7.87 -8.22
C LYS A 469 -4.69 9.25 -8.54
N ALA A 470 -4.12 10.28 -7.92
CA ALA A 470 -4.48 11.66 -8.21
C ALA A 470 -4.14 12.02 -9.67
N CYS A 471 -2.91 11.73 -10.11
CA CYS A 471 -2.47 11.98 -11.49
C CYS A 471 -3.38 11.33 -12.55
N LEU A 472 -3.86 10.09 -12.30
CA LEU A 472 -4.79 9.39 -13.20
C LEU A 472 -6.11 10.13 -13.41
N ASN A 473 -6.52 10.98 -12.48
CA ASN A 473 -7.73 11.78 -12.57
C ASN A 473 -7.42 13.26 -12.88
N GLY A 474 -6.26 13.53 -13.48
CA GLY A 474 -5.86 14.89 -13.83
C GLY A 474 -5.55 15.78 -12.63
N VAL A 475 -5.39 15.23 -11.43
CA VAL A 475 -5.11 15.99 -10.20
C VAL A 475 -3.59 16.13 -10.02
N PRO A 476 -3.03 17.35 -10.10
CA PRO A 476 -1.60 17.58 -9.86
C PRO A 476 -1.23 17.37 -8.38
N ASN A 477 0.06 17.15 -8.12
CA ASN A 477 0.58 16.99 -6.77
C ASN A 477 1.41 18.20 -6.33
N LEU A 478 1.32 18.55 -5.05
CA LEU A 478 2.31 19.36 -4.34
C LEU A 478 2.95 18.46 -3.30
N SER A 479 4.23 18.10 -3.50
CA SER A 479 4.86 17.09 -2.65
C SER A 479 6.34 17.31 -2.41
N VAL A 480 6.82 16.90 -1.25
CA VAL A 480 8.26 16.80 -0.97
C VAL A 480 8.90 15.80 -1.94
N LEU A 481 10.14 16.08 -2.37
CA LEU A 481 10.92 15.22 -3.26
C LEU A 481 11.48 14.01 -2.52
N ASP A 482 10.59 13.07 -2.21
CA ASP A 482 10.89 11.76 -1.63
C ASP A 482 10.03 10.66 -2.27
N GLY A 483 10.43 9.41 -2.11
CA GLY A 483 9.73 8.25 -2.67
C GLY A 483 9.52 8.36 -4.18
N TRP A 484 8.28 8.15 -4.63
CA TRP A 484 7.93 8.18 -6.06
C TRP A 484 8.02 9.58 -6.68
N TRP A 485 7.90 10.64 -5.86
CA TRP A 485 7.79 12.00 -6.38
C TRP A 485 9.10 12.50 -6.97
N ILE A 486 10.24 11.93 -6.56
CA ILE A 486 11.54 12.16 -7.22
C ILE A 486 11.49 11.74 -8.69
N GLU A 487 10.76 10.67 -9.01
CA GLU A 487 10.62 10.14 -10.37
C GLU A 487 9.51 10.87 -11.16
N GLY A 488 8.47 11.36 -10.47
CA GLY A 488 7.27 11.93 -11.10
C GLY A 488 7.19 13.46 -11.15
N CYS A 489 8.02 14.18 -10.39
CA CYS A 489 7.98 15.64 -10.33
C CYS A 489 8.73 16.28 -11.49
N ILE A 490 8.00 16.98 -12.34
CA ILE A 490 8.53 17.95 -13.29
C ILE A 490 7.86 19.28 -12.94
N GLU A 491 8.64 20.18 -12.35
CA GLU A 491 8.15 21.44 -11.76
C GLU A 491 7.34 22.24 -12.79
N ASN A 492 6.12 22.68 -12.39
CA ASN A 492 5.15 23.38 -13.25
C ASN A 492 4.61 22.59 -14.45
N VAL A 493 4.96 21.31 -14.60
CA VAL A 493 4.48 20.44 -15.69
C VAL A 493 3.59 19.34 -15.13
N THR A 494 4.06 18.55 -14.16
CA THR A 494 3.26 17.47 -13.55
C THR A 494 2.76 17.82 -12.14
N GLY A 495 3.32 18.88 -11.55
CA GLY A 495 3.05 19.33 -10.20
C GLY A 495 4.20 20.17 -9.67
N TRP A 496 4.35 20.17 -8.35
CA TRP A 496 5.32 21.02 -7.65
C TRP A 496 6.03 20.27 -6.52
N ALA A 497 7.32 20.55 -6.36
CA ALA A 497 8.11 20.08 -5.22
C ALA A 497 7.79 20.89 -3.95
N ILE A 498 8.07 20.35 -2.77
CA ILE A 498 8.29 21.13 -1.54
C ILE A 498 9.75 20.94 -1.15
N GLY A 499 10.45 22.04 -0.89
CA GLY A 499 11.86 22.06 -0.58
C GLY A 499 12.76 21.81 -1.79
N SER A 500 14.03 21.48 -1.52
CA SER A 500 15.06 21.26 -2.55
C SER A 500 15.70 19.88 -2.41
N ILE A 501 16.10 19.27 -3.53
CA ILE A 501 16.72 17.92 -3.61
C ILE A 501 17.97 17.78 -2.71
N GLN A 502 18.65 18.88 -2.39
CA GLN A 502 20.02 18.86 -1.86
C GLN A 502 20.14 18.82 -0.33
N LYS A 503 19.05 18.86 0.45
CA LYS A 503 19.15 18.94 1.92
C LYS A 503 18.98 17.57 2.58
N GLN A 504 20.07 17.07 3.18
CA GLN A 504 20.05 15.86 4.03
C GLN A 504 19.30 16.09 5.36
N ASN A 505 19.15 17.34 5.79
CA ASN A 505 18.39 17.71 6.99
C ASN A 505 17.16 18.52 6.60
N THR A 506 15.99 17.95 6.87
CA THR A 506 14.71 18.58 6.57
C THR A 506 14.37 19.60 7.67
N ASP A 507 14.25 20.86 7.31
CA ASP A 507 13.72 21.90 8.19
C ASP A 507 12.22 22.07 7.91
N SER A 508 11.38 21.63 8.85
CA SER A 508 9.93 21.68 8.68
C SER A 508 9.40 23.13 8.60
N ALA A 509 10.07 24.11 9.20
CA ALA A 509 9.68 25.51 9.06
C ALA A 509 9.95 26.02 7.64
N GLN A 510 11.10 25.65 7.07
CA GLN A 510 11.44 25.99 5.68
C GLN A 510 10.50 25.30 4.67
N ASP A 511 10.17 24.03 4.89
CA ASP A 511 9.22 23.29 4.05
C ASP A 511 7.82 23.93 4.10
N ALA A 512 7.37 24.35 5.30
CA ALA A 512 6.10 25.06 5.44
C ALA A 512 6.13 26.40 4.69
N GLN A 513 7.22 27.16 4.80
CA GLN A 513 7.39 28.42 4.08
C GLN A 513 7.35 28.23 2.56
N ASP A 514 8.07 27.23 2.03
CA ASP A 514 8.07 26.92 0.59
C ASP A 514 6.68 26.47 0.12
N LEU A 515 6.01 25.61 0.89
CA LEU A 515 4.62 25.21 0.65
C LEU A 515 3.72 26.46 0.54
N TYR A 516 3.76 27.37 1.50
CA TYR A 516 2.95 28.60 1.48
C TYR A 516 3.30 29.51 0.30
N GLN A 517 4.59 29.67 -0.02
CA GLN A 517 5.04 30.48 -1.15
C GLN A 517 4.54 29.92 -2.49
N LYS A 518 4.55 28.59 -2.67
CA LYS A 518 4.03 27.94 -3.88
C LYS A 518 2.52 28.06 -3.98
N LEU A 519 1.78 27.86 -2.88
CA LEU A 519 0.34 28.06 -2.86
C LEU A 519 -0.02 29.50 -3.23
N GLU A 520 0.65 30.49 -2.63
CA GLU A 520 0.33 31.91 -2.82
C GLU A 520 0.70 32.44 -4.20
N ASN A 521 1.91 32.14 -4.67
CA ASN A 521 2.49 32.85 -5.83
C ASN A 521 2.35 32.07 -7.13
N VAL A 522 2.07 30.77 -7.07
CA VAL A 522 2.07 29.89 -8.25
C VAL A 522 0.74 29.16 -8.37
N ILE A 523 0.42 28.28 -7.42
CA ILE A 523 -0.60 27.23 -7.60
C ILE A 523 -2.01 27.80 -7.60
N ILE A 524 -2.41 28.53 -6.54
CA ILE A 524 -3.77 29.07 -6.42
C ILE A 524 -4.03 30.16 -7.47
N PRO A 525 -3.10 31.10 -7.73
CA PRO A 525 -3.26 32.04 -8.85
C PRO A 525 -3.39 31.33 -10.19
N MET A 526 -2.61 30.29 -10.46
CA MET A 526 -2.70 29.54 -11.72
C MET A 526 -4.08 28.90 -11.89
N PHE A 527 -4.62 28.28 -10.83
CA PHE A 527 -5.96 27.70 -10.84
C PHE A 527 -7.05 28.73 -11.17
N TYR A 528 -7.03 29.91 -10.53
CA TYR A 528 -8.09 30.91 -10.68
C TYR A 528 -7.93 31.85 -11.89
N LYS A 529 -6.69 32.18 -12.27
CA LYS A 529 -6.40 33.26 -13.23
C LYS A 529 -5.78 32.77 -14.53
N GLU A 530 -5.19 31.57 -14.53
CA GLU A 530 -4.42 31.05 -15.68
C GLU A 530 -4.92 29.66 -16.09
N LYS A 531 -6.23 29.56 -16.33
CA LYS A 531 -6.94 28.30 -16.62
C LYS A 531 -6.20 27.43 -17.64
N ASP A 532 -5.76 28.00 -18.77
CA ASP A 532 -5.06 27.24 -19.81
C ASP A 532 -3.76 26.58 -19.33
N LYS A 533 -3.02 27.23 -18.42
CA LYS A 533 -1.81 26.65 -17.81
C LYS A 533 -2.18 25.54 -16.84
N TRP A 534 -3.18 25.77 -15.98
CA TRP A 534 -3.68 24.75 -15.07
C TRP A 534 -4.10 23.47 -15.80
N LEU A 535 -4.87 23.61 -16.89
CA LEU A 535 -5.31 22.47 -17.70
C LEU A 535 -4.16 21.75 -18.40
N GLU A 536 -3.07 22.44 -18.75
CA GLU A 536 -1.86 21.77 -19.22
C GLU A 536 -1.21 20.94 -18.11
N VAL A 537 -1.11 21.45 -16.88
CA VAL A 537 -0.56 20.67 -15.75
C VAL A 537 -1.40 19.40 -15.53
N MET A 538 -2.73 19.51 -15.56
CA MET A 538 -3.63 18.34 -15.46
C MET A 538 -3.37 17.31 -16.57
N ARG A 539 -3.23 17.76 -17.82
CA ARG A 539 -2.93 16.90 -18.98
C ARG A 539 -1.60 16.18 -18.83
N HIS A 540 -0.56 16.88 -18.41
CA HIS A 540 0.77 16.30 -18.22
C HIS A 540 0.83 15.37 -17.01
N ALA A 541 0.09 15.65 -15.93
CA ALA A 541 -0.06 14.72 -14.82
C ALA A 541 -0.62 13.36 -15.31
N ILE A 542 -1.61 13.35 -16.21
CA ILE A 542 -2.09 12.11 -16.80
C ILE A 542 -1.04 11.51 -17.75
N ALA A 543 -0.59 12.30 -18.74
CA ALA A 543 0.23 11.79 -19.84
C ALA A 543 1.61 11.29 -19.41
N LEU A 544 2.23 11.92 -18.41
CA LEU A 544 3.57 11.57 -17.95
C LEU A 544 3.52 10.68 -16.71
N ASN A 545 2.69 11.02 -15.71
CA ASN A 545 2.67 10.24 -14.47
C ASN A 545 1.75 9.02 -14.58
N ALA A 546 0.48 9.17 -14.97
CA ALA A 546 -0.46 8.04 -14.99
C ALA A 546 -0.07 6.95 -16.01
N SER A 547 0.55 7.34 -17.13
CA SER A 547 1.06 6.40 -18.15
C SER A 547 2.29 5.60 -17.72
N PHE A 548 3.02 6.07 -16.70
CA PHE A 548 4.25 5.42 -16.20
C PHE A 548 4.02 4.70 -14.86
N PHE A 549 3.39 5.37 -13.89
CA PHE A 549 3.17 4.86 -12.53
C PHE A 549 1.91 3.98 -12.44
N ASN A 550 1.85 2.97 -13.30
CA ASN A 550 0.79 1.98 -13.32
C ASN A 550 1.33 0.58 -13.01
N THR A 551 0.44 -0.29 -12.53
CA THR A 551 0.79 -1.66 -12.17
C THR A 551 0.97 -2.60 -13.37
N GLN A 552 0.51 -2.23 -14.58
CA GLN A 552 0.79 -3.02 -15.78
C GLN A 552 2.30 -3.04 -16.08
N ARG A 553 2.94 -1.87 -16.13
CA ARG A 553 4.39 -1.74 -16.22
C ARG A 553 5.08 -2.46 -15.06
N MET A 554 4.61 -2.23 -13.83
CA MET A 554 5.20 -2.83 -12.63
C MET A 554 5.23 -4.36 -12.72
N VAL A 555 4.10 -4.96 -13.07
CA VAL A 555 3.98 -6.42 -13.21
C VAL A 555 4.83 -6.93 -14.38
N GLN A 556 4.91 -6.20 -15.49
CA GLN A 556 5.82 -6.56 -16.59
C GLN A 556 7.29 -6.59 -16.13
N GLU A 557 7.74 -5.62 -15.33
CA GLU A 557 9.08 -5.63 -14.75
C GLU A 557 9.29 -6.80 -13.79
N TYR A 558 8.32 -7.13 -12.92
CA TYR A 558 8.41 -8.33 -12.09
C TYR A 558 8.50 -9.62 -12.91
N VAL A 559 7.71 -9.73 -13.98
CA VAL A 559 7.76 -10.89 -14.88
C VAL A 559 9.14 -11.02 -15.50
N LEU A 560 9.68 -9.94 -16.07
CA LEU A 560 10.95 -9.94 -16.79
C LEU A 560 12.17 -10.11 -15.88
N ASN A 561 12.17 -9.47 -14.71
CA ASN A 561 13.36 -9.37 -13.87
C ASN A 561 13.40 -10.40 -12.73
N ALA A 562 12.24 -10.90 -12.29
CA ALA A 562 12.15 -11.74 -11.09
C ALA A 562 11.50 -13.12 -11.31
N TYR A 563 10.49 -13.22 -12.17
CA TYR A 563 9.72 -14.46 -12.33
C TYR A 563 10.24 -15.43 -13.39
N LEU A 564 10.78 -14.91 -14.50
CA LEU A 564 11.50 -15.68 -15.51
C LEU A 564 12.90 -16.05 -15.00
#